data_AF-A0A9D5CE67-F1
#
_entry.id   AF-A0A9D5CE67-F1
#
_cell.length_a   1.000
_cell.length_b   1.000
_cell.length_c   1.000
_cell.angle_alpha   90.00
_cell.angle_beta   90.00
_cell.angle_gamma   90.00
#
_symmetry.space_group_name_H-M   'P 1'
#
loop_
_entity.id
_entity.type
_entity.pdbx_description
1 polymer ?
#
loop_
_entity_poly.entity_id
_entity_poly.type
_entity_poly.pdbx_seq_one_letter_code
_entity_poly.pdbx_strand_id
1 'polypeptide(L)'
;MVRLPGELCLKIFHFLDHQTLATSIQVCRKWKALASDDSLWYGLFMKRWGEDSASFYAPQGTKSWKDVYIVQDRCDRYGVGLKIIREGSDYYLIHQGEIERYLGGSSVRDGNGGQQQCLESGISDRILFLIGDLEVACADAKRIRM
;
A
#
# COMPACT_ATOMS: atom_id res chain seq x y z
N MET A 1 31.67 6.09 -17.20
CA MET A 1 30.31 6.19 -16.62
C MET A 1 30.37 7.07 -15.39
N VAL A 2 29.67 8.20 -15.38
CA VAL A 2 29.62 9.10 -14.22
C VAL A 2 28.71 8.45 -13.17
N ARG A 3 29.29 7.96 -12.07
CA ARG A 3 28.52 7.49 -10.91
C ARG A 3 28.12 8.70 -10.10
N LEU A 4 26.83 9.01 -10.05
CA LEU A 4 26.32 10.07 -9.19
C LEU A 4 26.57 9.69 -7.71
N PRO A 5 27.19 10.59 -6.91
CA PRO A 5 27.31 10.43 -5.47
C PRO A 5 25.96 10.17 -4.81
N GLY A 6 25.94 9.34 -3.76
CA GLY A 6 24.71 8.97 -3.04
C GLY A 6 23.93 10.18 -2.52
N GLU A 7 24.65 11.20 -2.04
CA GLU A 7 24.07 12.46 -1.55
C GLU A 7 23.29 13.23 -2.62
N LEU A 8 23.79 13.25 -3.86
CA LEU A 8 23.10 13.92 -4.96
C LEU A 8 21.84 13.13 -5.36
N CYS A 9 21.90 11.80 -5.35
CA CYS A 9 20.71 10.97 -5.54
C CYS A 9 19.65 11.23 -4.45
N LEU A 10 20.05 11.33 -3.18
CA LEU A 10 19.15 11.63 -2.07
C LEU A 10 18.51 13.02 -2.21
N LYS A 11 19.28 14.04 -2.63
CA LYS A 11 18.74 15.36 -2.92
C LYS A 11 17.70 15.32 -4.02
N ILE A 12 17.93 14.55 -5.09
CA ILE A 12 16.93 14.35 -6.15
C ILE A 12 15.68 13.68 -5.58
N PHE A 13 15.84 12.65 -4.74
CA PHE A 13 14.72 11.92 -4.15
C PHE A 13 13.87 12.77 -3.21
N HIS A 14 14.45 13.78 -2.56
CA HIS A 14 13.71 14.77 -1.75
C HIS A 14 12.64 15.55 -2.55
N PHE A 15 12.78 15.62 -3.88
CA PHE A 15 11.81 16.30 -4.75
C PHE A 15 10.75 15.35 -5.33
N LEU A 16 10.88 14.04 -5.12
CA LEU A 16 9.93 13.05 -5.60
C LEU A 16 8.69 13.00 -4.70
N ASP A 17 7.55 12.62 -5.28
CA ASP A 17 6.35 12.30 -4.52
C ASP A 17 6.38 10.84 -4.03
N HIS A 18 5.43 10.46 -3.17
CA HIS A 18 5.37 9.11 -2.60
C HIS A 18 5.25 8.00 -3.67
N GLN A 19 4.53 8.25 -4.78
CA GLN A 19 4.34 7.25 -5.84
C GLN A 19 5.60 7.02 -6.66
N THR A 20 6.25 8.10 -7.08
CA THR A 20 7.52 8.04 -7.83
C THR A 20 8.64 7.50 -6.94
N LEU A 21 8.67 7.86 -5.66
CA LEU A 21 9.61 7.31 -4.69
C LEU A 21 9.40 5.80 -4.50
N ALA A 22 8.15 5.34 -4.38
CA ALA A 22 7.83 3.91 -4.29
C ALA A 22 8.25 3.13 -5.56
N THR A 23 8.11 3.74 -6.74
CA THR A 23 8.54 3.13 -8.00
C THR A 23 10.06 3.07 -8.11
N SER A 24 10.76 4.10 -7.61
CA SER A 24 12.23 4.18 -7.63
C SER A 24 12.91 3.04 -6.85
N ILE A 25 12.24 2.51 -5.82
CA ILE A 25 12.70 1.35 -5.02
C ILE A 25 12.85 0.08 -5.87
N GLN A 26 12.07 -0.05 -6.94
CA GLN A 26 12.08 -1.24 -7.80
C GLN A 26 13.18 -1.22 -8.87
N VAL A 27 13.87 -0.09 -9.06
CA VAL A 27 14.83 0.11 -10.16
C VAL A 27 16.12 -0.69 -9.95
N CYS A 28 16.77 -0.54 -8.80
CA CYS A 28 17.99 -1.29 -8.47
C CYS A 28 18.26 -1.29 -6.95
N ARG A 29 19.19 -2.14 -6.48
CA ARG A 29 19.54 -2.25 -5.05
C ARG A 29 20.00 -0.92 -4.43
N LYS A 30 20.78 -0.13 -5.17
CA LYS A 30 21.24 1.20 -4.71
C LYS A 30 20.07 2.14 -4.52
N TRP A 31 19.15 2.19 -5.48
CA TRP A 31 17.96 3.04 -5.41
C TRP A 31 17.01 2.58 -4.31
N LYS A 32 16.84 1.27 -4.13
CA LYS A 32 16.10 0.70 -3.00
C LYS A 32 16.62 1.20 -1.66
N ALA A 33 17.94 1.21 -1.46
CA ALA A 33 18.54 1.70 -0.22
C ALA A 33 18.29 3.21 -0.04
N LEU A 34 18.54 4.02 -1.07
CA LEU A 34 18.38 5.48 -0.99
C LEU A 34 16.92 5.93 -0.88
N ALA A 35 15.99 5.29 -1.60
CA ALA A 35 14.57 5.63 -1.59
C ALA A 35 13.81 5.08 -0.37
N SER A 36 14.43 4.17 0.38
CA SER A 36 13.92 3.72 1.67
C SER A 36 14.51 4.52 2.84
N ASP A 37 15.25 5.60 2.56
CA ASP A 37 15.81 6.46 3.60
C ASP A 37 14.70 7.13 4.41
N ASP A 38 14.80 7.01 5.73
CA ASP A 38 13.76 7.41 6.67
C ASP A 38 13.47 8.92 6.65
N SER A 39 14.51 9.73 6.38
CA SER A 39 14.37 11.19 6.31
C SER A 39 13.52 11.64 5.12
N LEU A 40 13.53 10.90 4.01
CA LEU A 40 12.68 11.16 2.84
C LEU A 40 11.21 10.97 3.20
N TRP A 41 10.89 9.86 3.85
CA TRP A 41 9.52 9.54 4.23
C TRP A 41 9.00 10.46 5.34
N TYR A 42 9.86 10.85 6.29
CA TYR A 42 9.55 11.90 7.26
C TYR A 42 9.23 13.24 6.58
N GLY A 43 10.10 13.69 5.67
CA GLY A 43 9.88 14.94 4.93
C GLY A 43 8.59 14.92 4.10
N LEU A 44 8.29 13.79 3.46
CA LEU A 44 7.03 13.59 2.75
C LEU A 44 5.81 13.60 3.69
N PHE A 45 5.93 12.97 4.86
CA PHE A 45 4.87 12.95 5.86
C PHE A 45 4.57 14.37 6.35
N MET A 46 5.61 15.09 6.77
CA MET A 46 5.53 16.48 7.22
C MET A 46 4.87 17.38 6.17
N LYS A 47 5.26 17.24 4.89
CA LYS A 47 4.69 18.04 3.80
C LYS A 47 3.20 17.77 3.57
N ARG A 48 2.73 16.55 3.85
CA ARG A 48 1.34 16.13 3.58
C ARG A 48 0.40 16.32 4.78
N TRP A 49 0.82 15.97 5.99
CA TRP A 49 -0.03 15.99 7.19
C TRP A 49 0.39 17.00 8.26
N GLY A 50 1.54 17.66 8.08
CA GLY A 50 2.04 18.68 9.02
C GLY A 50 2.79 18.12 10.23
N GLU A 51 3.36 19.04 11.00
CA GLU A 51 4.22 18.75 12.16
C GLU A 51 3.47 18.11 13.33
N ASP A 52 2.28 18.62 13.66
CA ASP A 52 1.46 18.09 14.75
C ASP A 52 1.14 16.61 14.53
N SER A 53 0.73 16.26 13.31
CA SER A 53 0.48 14.87 12.90
C SER A 53 1.76 14.04 13.00
N ALA A 54 2.90 14.57 12.57
CA ALA A 54 4.16 13.84 12.62
C ALA A 54 4.58 13.56 14.07
N SER A 55 4.40 14.52 14.98
CA SER A 55 4.69 14.29 16.39
C SER A 55 3.83 13.17 16.99
N PHE A 56 2.56 13.09 16.59
CA PHE A 56 1.61 12.09 17.07
C PHE A 56 1.91 10.69 16.51
N TYR A 57 2.19 10.60 15.22
CA TYR A 57 2.44 9.33 14.52
C TYR A 57 3.91 8.93 14.48
N ALA A 58 4.77 9.59 15.27
CA ALA A 58 6.19 9.31 15.31
C ALA A 58 6.43 7.79 15.49
N PRO A 59 7.24 7.16 14.61
CA PRO A 59 7.42 5.72 14.63
C PRO A 59 8.02 5.27 15.97
N GLN A 60 7.42 4.23 16.55
CA GLN A 60 7.90 3.60 17.78
C GLN A 60 8.53 2.23 17.46
N GLY A 61 9.65 1.92 18.11
CA GLY A 61 10.33 0.63 17.98
C GLY A 61 11.03 0.45 16.63
N THR A 62 10.63 -0.58 15.88
CA THR A 62 11.26 -0.97 14.60
C THR A 62 10.58 -0.38 13.36
N LYS A 63 9.48 0.36 13.53
CA LYS A 63 8.75 0.97 12.41
C LYS A 63 9.57 2.13 11.84
N SER A 64 9.53 2.28 10.52
CA SER A 64 10.09 3.44 9.82
C SER A 64 9.00 4.47 9.51
N TRP A 65 9.41 5.70 9.17
CA TRP A 65 8.50 6.72 8.64
C TRP A 65 7.80 6.28 7.37
N LYS A 66 8.43 5.39 6.59
CA LYS A 66 7.80 4.76 5.43
C LYS A 66 6.58 3.92 5.84
N ASP A 67 6.70 3.12 6.90
CA ASP A 67 5.60 2.28 7.38
C ASP A 67 4.44 3.15 7.90
N VAL A 68 4.78 4.18 8.68
CA VAL A 68 3.82 5.18 9.18
C VAL A 68 3.10 5.88 8.02
N TYR A 69 3.85 6.30 6.99
CA TYR A 69 3.28 6.94 5.81
C TYR A 69 2.27 6.03 5.11
N ILE A 70 2.60 4.75 4.92
CA ILE A 70 1.73 3.77 4.24
C ILE A 70 0.43 3.57 5.03
N VAL A 71 0.52 3.42 6.35
CA VAL A 71 -0.65 3.25 7.23
C VAL A 71 -1.54 4.48 7.17
N GLN A 72 -0.95 5.69 7.30
CA GLN A 72 -1.72 6.93 7.26
C GLN A 72 -2.34 7.18 5.87
N ASP A 73 -1.63 6.87 4.79
CA ASP A 73 -2.17 6.96 3.43
C ASP A 73 -3.37 6.03 3.23
N ARG A 74 -3.35 4.82 3.81
CA ARG A 74 -4.51 3.91 3.80
C ARG A 74 -5.66 4.47 4.63
N CYS A 75 -5.39 5.08 5.78
CA CYS A 75 -6.41 5.78 6.56
C CYS A 75 -7.05 6.93 5.76
N ASP A 76 -6.28 7.70 4.99
CA ASP A 76 -6.84 8.76 4.15
C ASP A 76 -7.71 8.20 3.01
N ARG A 77 -7.25 7.13 2.34
CA ARG A 77 -7.95 6.53 1.20
C ARG A 77 -9.21 5.76 1.59
N TYR A 78 -9.13 5.01 2.68
CA TYR A 78 -10.17 4.06 3.07
C TYR A 78 -10.84 4.44 4.39
N GLY A 79 -10.30 5.35 5.20
CA GLY A 79 -10.82 5.67 6.53
C GLY A 79 -10.29 4.72 7.62
N VAL A 80 -10.66 5.03 8.87
CA VAL A 80 -10.11 4.36 10.07
C VAL A 80 -10.84 3.08 10.50
N GLY A 81 -12.04 2.84 9.97
CA GLY A 81 -12.85 1.66 10.33
C GLY A 81 -12.30 0.35 9.76
N LEU A 82 -12.82 -0.78 10.26
CA LEU A 82 -12.52 -2.11 9.71
C LEU A 82 -13.08 -2.21 8.28
N LYS A 83 -12.22 -2.50 7.30
CA LYS A 83 -12.59 -2.54 5.88
C LYS A 83 -11.89 -3.66 5.14
N ILE A 84 -12.60 -4.23 4.17
CA ILE A 84 -12.01 -5.07 3.14
C ILE A 84 -11.59 -4.15 2.00
N ILE A 85 -10.31 -4.17 1.62
CA ILE A 85 -9.78 -3.41 0.49
C ILE A 85 -9.18 -4.33 -0.54
N ARG A 86 -9.14 -3.85 -1.79
CA ARG A 86 -8.49 -4.53 -2.91
C ARG A 86 -7.26 -3.74 -3.31
N GLU A 87 -6.07 -4.32 -3.15
CA GLU A 87 -4.81 -3.78 -3.68
C GLU A 87 -4.31 -4.74 -4.78
N GLY A 88 -4.29 -4.30 -6.04
CA GLY A 88 -3.95 -5.18 -7.16
C GLY A 88 -5.02 -6.24 -7.42
N SER A 89 -4.66 -7.53 -7.41
CA SER A 89 -5.58 -8.68 -7.49
C SER A 89 -6.08 -9.17 -6.14
N ASP A 90 -5.54 -8.60 -5.07
CA ASP A 90 -5.51 -9.21 -3.76
C ASP A 90 -6.39 -8.42 -2.77
N TYR A 91 -7.04 -9.17 -1.89
CA TYR A 91 -7.94 -8.63 -0.87
C TYR A 91 -7.30 -8.69 0.50
N TYR A 92 -7.46 -7.61 1.25
CA TYR A 92 -6.93 -7.45 2.59
C TYR A 92 -8.01 -6.94 3.53
N LEU A 93 -7.98 -7.43 4.77
CA LEU A 93 -8.69 -6.83 5.88
C LEU A 93 -7.76 -5.78 6.51
N ILE A 94 -8.21 -4.53 6.52
CA ILE A 94 -7.51 -3.43 7.14
C ILE A 94 -8.32 -2.84 8.29
N HIS A 95 -7.62 -2.38 9.33
CA HIS A 95 -8.20 -1.64 10.44
C HIS A 95 -7.22 -0.55 10.84
N GLN A 96 -7.69 0.71 10.92
CA GLN A 96 -6.82 1.85 11.23
C GLN A 96 -5.58 1.94 10.31
N GLY A 97 -5.74 1.59 9.03
CA GLY A 97 -4.68 1.63 8.01
C GLY A 97 -3.67 0.47 8.06
N GLU A 98 -3.68 -0.34 9.12
CA GLU A 98 -2.86 -1.55 9.27
C GLU A 98 -3.51 -2.73 8.54
N ILE A 99 -2.70 -3.61 7.95
CA ILE A 99 -3.19 -4.87 7.38
C ILE A 99 -3.28 -5.89 8.51
N GLU A 100 -4.49 -6.30 8.86
CA GLU A 100 -4.72 -7.35 9.86
C GLU A 100 -4.69 -8.75 9.24
N ARG A 101 -5.20 -8.91 8.02
CA ARG A 101 -5.27 -10.23 7.37
C ARG A 101 -5.24 -10.14 5.85
N TYR A 102 -4.49 -11.06 5.23
CA TYR A 102 -4.62 -11.35 3.82
C TYR A 102 -5.80 -12.29 3.58
N LEU A 103 -6.74 -11.89 2.71
CA LEU A 103 -7.99 -12.62 2.50
C LEU A 103 -7.94 -13.53 1.27
N GLY A 104 -7.03 -13.27 0.32
CA GLY A 104 -6.89 -14.03 -0.91
C GLY A 104 -6.87 -13.14 -2.15
N GLY A 105 -6.43 -13.70 -3.27
CA GLY A 105 -6.43 -13.04 -4.58
C GLY A 105 -7.55 -13.58 -5.46
N SER A 106 -8.15 -12.71 -6.27
CA SER A 106 -9.03 -13.17 -7.35
C SER A 106 -8.18 -13.78 -8.46
N SER A 107 -7.68 -14.99 -8.22
CA SER A 107 -7.14 -15.81 -9.29
C SER A 107 -8.32 -16.22 -10.15
N VAL A 108 -8.44 -15.61 -11.33
CA VAL A 108 -9.20 -16.23 -12.41
C VAL A 108 -8.54 -17.58 -12.64
N ARG A 109 -9.18 -18.63 -12.13
CA ARG A 109 -8.71 -20.01 -12.26
C ARG A 109 -8.76 -20.37 -13.74
N ASP A 110 -7.64 -20.18 -14.44
CA ASP A 110 -7.39 -21.01 -15.61
C ASP A 110 -7.12 -22.41 -15.08
N GLY A 111 -7.99 -23.34 -15.44
CA GLY A 111 -8.04 -24.66 -14.84
C GLY A 111 -6.77 -25.45 -15.12
N ASN A 112 -5.91 -25.65 -14.12
CA ASN A 112 -5.29 -26.95 -13.91
C ASN A 112 -4.79 -27.12 -12.47
N GLY A 113 -4.95 -28.34 -11.96
CA GLY A 113 -4.84 -28.68 -10.55
C GLY A 113 -3.46 -28.51 -9.92
N GLY A 114 -3.49 -28.15 -8.64
CA GLY A 114 -2.35 -28.15 -7.73
C GLY A 114 -2.82 -27.73 -6.35
N GLN A 115 -3.19 -28.69 -5.51
CA GLN A 115 -3.52 -28.45 -4.11
C GLN A 115 -2.25 -27.99 -3.37
N GLN A 116 -2.13 -26.69 -3.11
CA GLN A 116 -1.32 -26.19 -2.01
C GLN A 116 -2.29 -25.80 -0.90
N GLN A 117 -2.44 -26.68 0.10
CA GLN A 117 -3.14 -26.36 1.33
C GLN A 117 -2.41 -25.20 2.02
N CYS A 118 -3.10 -24.09 2.21
CA CYS A 118 -2.79 -23.12 3.26
C CYS A 118 -4.06 -22.97 4.10
N LEU A 119 -4.15 -23.79 5.15
CA LEU A 119 -5.13 -23.63 6.22
C LEU A 119 -4.69 -22.42 7.05
N GLU A 120 -5.42 -21.31 6.96
CA GLU A 120 -5.61 -20.34 8.05
C GLU A 120 -6.70 -19.31 7.68
N SER A 121 -7.95 -19.58 8.06
CA SER A 121 -9.08 -18.62 8.19
C SER A 121 -9.28 -17.52 7.11
N GLY A 122 -8.95 -17.81 5.85
CA GLY A 122 -9.27 -16.94 4.72
C GLY A 122 -10.78 -16.92 4.44
N ILE A 123 -11.32 -15.75 4.11
CA ILE A 123 -12.67 -15.64 3.56
C ILE A 123 -12.70 -16.48 2.27
N SER A 124 -13.68 -17.39 2.13
CA SER A 124 -13.73 -18.29 0.97
C SER A 124 -13.75 -17.51 -0.36
N ASP A 125 -13.07 -18.03 -1.38
CA ASP A 125 -13.04 -17.47 -2.75
C ASP A 125 -14.44 -17.14 -3.30
N ARG A 126 -15.48 -17.88 -2.87
CA ARG A 126 -16.88 -17.60 -3.24
C ARG A 126 -17.37 -16.25 -2.72
N ILE A 127 -16.98 -15.88 -1.50
CA ILE A 127 -17.35 -14.59 -0.89
C ILE A 127 -16.57 -13.45 -1.57
N LEU A 128 -15.29 -13.66 -1.88
CA LEU A 128 -14.49 -12.68 -2.63
C LEU A 128 -15.02 -12.45 -4.06
N PHE A 129 -15.48 -13.51 -4.71
CA PHE A 129 -16.15 -13.42 -6.01
C PHE A 129 -17.43 -12.58 -5.93
N LEU A 130 -18.28 -12.82 -4.91
CA LEU A 130 -19.50 -12.05 -4.71
C LEU A 130 -19.22 -10.57 -4.43
N ILE A 131 -18.15 -10.25 -3.69
CA ILE A 131 -17.71 -8.86 -3.48
C ILE A 131 -17.32 -8.24 -4.82
N GLY A 132 -16.55 -8.95 -5.65
CA GLY A 132 -16.18 -8.48 -6.98
C GLY A 132 -17.38 -8.24 -7.90
N ASP A 133 -18.31 -9.20 -7.99
CA ASP A 133 -19.54 -9.06 -8.78
C ASP A 133 -20.41 -7.89 -8.30
N LEU A 134 -20.53 -7.72 -6.98
CA LEU A 134 -21.29 -6.62 -6.38
C LEU A 134 -20.65 -5.26 -6.67
N GLU A 135 -19.31 -5.16 -6.65
CA GLU A 135 -18.58 -3.95 -7.01
C GLU A 135 -18.84 -3.56 -8.48
N VAL A 136 -18.78 -4.52 -9.41
CA VAL A 136 -19.06 -4.31 -10.84
C VAL A 136 -20.51 -3.85 -11.04
N ALA A 137 -21.46 -4.55 -10.42
CA ALA A 137 -22.88 -4.20 -10.50
C ALA A 137 -23.16 -2.78 -9.94
N CYS A 138 -22.52 -2.40 -8.83
CA CYS A 138 -22.64 -1.06 -8.25
C CYS A 138 -22.01 0.03 -9.13
N ALA A 139 -20.89 -0.26 -9.80
CA ALA A 139 -20.24 0.68 -10.72
C ALA A 139 -21.12 0.95 -11.94
N ASP A 140 -21.73 -0.09 -12.52
CA ASP A 140 -22.67 0.04 -13.64
C ASP A 140 -23.95 0.77 -13.23
N ALA A 141 -24.50 0.48 -12.04
CA ALA A 141 -25.67 1.18 -11.52
C ALA A 141 -25.42 2.69 -11.28
N LYS A 142 -24.19 3.09 -10.94
CA LYS A 142 -23.81 4.52 -10.80
C LYS A 142 -23.70 5.24 -12.14
N ARG A 143 -23.30 4.55 -13.22
CA ARG A 143 -23.25 5.15 -14.58
C ARG A 143 -24.63 5.39 -15.18
N ILE A 144 -25.63 4.60 -14.80
CA ILE A 144 -27.00 4.72 -15.34
C ILE A 144 -27.76 5.93 -14.73
N ARG A 145 -27.24 6.54 -13.66
CA ARG A 145 -27.82 7.72 -12.98
C ARG A 145 -27.18 9.06 -13.37
N MET A 146 -26.30 9.09 -14.37
CA MET A 146 -25.82 10.32 -15.02
C MET A 146 -26.39 10.39 -16.44
#